data_AF-A0AAU4GI89-F1
#
_entry.id   AF-A0AAU4GI89-F1
#
_cell.length_a   1.000
_cell.length_b   1.000
_cell.length_c   1.000
_cell.angle_alpha   90.00
_cell.angle_beta   90.00
_cell.angle_gamma   90.00
#
_symmetry.space_group_name_H-M   'P 1'
#
loop_
_entity.id
_entity.type
_entity.pdbx_description
1 polymer ?
#
loop_
_entity_poly.entity_id
_entity_poly.type
_entity_poly.pdbx_seq_one_letter_code
_entity_poly.pdbx_strand_id
1 'polypeptide(L)' 'MNTSVVLQPDHHGAFSLGRRRMVILPVGLRRRCGLASGEDVLMVADPMRGVLVAHPLHALDALILGYHASLAGGENSDQ' A
#
# COMPACT_ATOMS: atom_id res chain seq x y z
N MET A 1 -9.72 -6.99 6.55
CA MET A 1 -8.92 -5.74 6.63
C MET A 1 -7.90 -5.83 5.53
N ASN A 2 -8.15 -5.17 4.39
CA ASN A 2 -7.32 -5.26 3.19
C ASN A 2 -6.58 -3.93 3.05
N THR A 3 -5.66 -3.67 3.98
CA THR A 3 -5.12 -2.33 4.17
C THR A 3 -3.73 -2.21 3.58
N SER A 4 -3.59 -1.27 2.66
CA SER A 4 -2.28 -0.83 2.17
C SER A 4 -1.51 -0.14 3.30
N VAL A 5 -0.19 -0.15 3.20
CA VAL A 5 0.71 0.43 4.20
C VAL A 5 1.38 1.65 3.61
N VAL A 6 1.31 2.76 4.32
CA VAL A 6 2.05 3.97 3.95
C VAL A 6 3.25 4.10 4.87
N LEU A 7 4.43 4.20 4.27
CA LEU A 7 5.70 4.46 4.93
C LEU A 7 6.07 5.91 4.65
N GLN A 8 6.33 6.67 5.70
CA GLN A 8 6.79 8.04 5.62
C GLN A 8 8.15 8.15 6.32
N PRO A 9 9.10 8.94 5.77
CA PRO A 9 10.34 9.26 6.46
C PRO A 9 10.05 9.94 7.80
N ASP A 10 10.70 9.45 8.84
CA ASP A 10 10.70 10.07 10.17
C ASP A 10 12.14 10.25 10.62
N HIS A 11 12.53 11.49 10.90
CA HIS A 11 13.87 11.82 11.38
C HIS A 11 14.18 11.19 12.75
N HIS A 12 13.16 10.80 13.50
CA HIS A 12 13.27 10.10 14.78
C HIS A 12 12.79 8.64 14.68
N GLY A 13 12.63 8.12 13.46
CA GLY A 13 12.12 6.79 13.22
C GLY A 13 13.04 5.69 13.77
N ALA A 14 12.45 4.63 14.32
CA ALA A 14 13.19 3.49 14.86
C ALA A 14 13.86 2.60 13.79
N PHE A 15 13.62 2.88 12.50
CA PHE A 15 14.09 2.09 11.37
C PHE A 15 14.68 2.98 10.28
N SER A 16 15.88 2.63 9.79
CA SER A 16 16.53 3.29 8.66
C SER A 16 16.52 2.40 7.42
N LEU A 17 16.22 2.96 6.25
CA LEU A 17 16.50 2.27 4.98
C LEU A 17 18.00 2.31 4.73
N GLY A 18 18.62 1.14 4.60
CA GLY A 18 20.03 1.03 4.22
C GLY A 18 20.26 1.36 2.75
N ARG A 19 21.52 1.30 2.29
CA ARG A 19 21.88 1.46 0.87
C ARG A 19 21.30 0.37 -0.04
N ARG A 20 20.83 -0.74 0.53
CA ARG A 20 20.12 -1.77 -0.22
C ARG A 20 18.73 -1.24 -0.52
N ARG A 21 18.29 -1.33 -1.78
CA ARG A 21 16.94 -0.96 -2.26
C ARG A 21 15.87 -1.93 -1.73
N MET A 22 15.81 -2.16 -0.42
CA MET A 22 14.90 -3.07 0.24
C MET A 22 14.37 -2.41 1.52
N VAL A 23 13.06 -2.51 1.72
CA VAL A 23 12.40 -2.08 2.96
C VAL A 23 12.22 -3.27 3.88
N ILE A 24 12.70 -3.18 5.11
CA ILE A 24 12.47 -4.20 6.12
C ILE A 24 11.21 -3.84 6.89
N LEU A 25 10.18 -4.66 6.78
CA LEU A 25 8.95 -4.52 7.56
C LEU A 25 9.04 -5.36 8.84
N PRO A 26 8.95 -4.75 10.04
CA PRO A 26 8.91 -5.49 11.29
C PRO A 26 7.76 -6.50 11.31
N VAL A 27 7.92 -7.62 12.02
CA VAL A 27 6.90 -8.69 12.06
C VAL A 27 5.53 -8.20 12.52
N GLY A 28 5.48 -7.27 13.48
CA GLY A 28 4.22 -6.69 13.96
C GLY A 28 3.51 -5.87 12.88
N LEU A 29 4.28 -5.15 12.07
CA LEU A 29 3.74 -4.36 10.96
C LEU A 29 3.25 -5.28 9.83
N ARG A 30 4.01 -6.34 9.51
CA ARG A 30 3.57 -7.38 8.57
C ARG A 30 2.23 -7.99 8.97
N ARG A 31 2.08 -8.41 10.23
CA ARG A 31 0.83 -8.99 10.74
C ARG A 31 -0.35 -8.02 10.68
N ARG A 32 -0.14 -6.75 11.06
CA ARG A 32 -1.19 -5.71 11.01
C ARG A 32 -1.69 -5.46 9.58
N CYS A 33 -0.80 -5.64 8.60
CA CYS A 33 -1.09 -5.38 7.20
C CYS A 33 -1.45 -6.65 6.42
N GLY A 34 -1.57 -7.79 7.11
CA GLY A 34 -1.90 -9.07 6.50
C GLY A 34 -0.80 -9.64 5.59
N LEU A 35 0.44 -9.17 5.73
CA LEU A 35 1.56 -9.58 4.88
C LEU A 35 2.28 -10.80 5.45
N ALA A 36 2.31 -11.89 4.68
CA ALA A 36 3.09 -13.08 4.99
C ALA A 36 4.53 -12.97 4.46
N SER A 37 5.43 -13.80 4.98
CA SER A 37 6.78 -13.92 4.41
C SER A 37 6.70 -14.59 3.05
N GLY A 38 7.37 -14.03 2.04
CA GLY A 38 7.35 -14.56 0.68
C GLY A 38 6.10 -14.20 -0.13
N GLU A 39 5.21 -13.36 0.42
CA GLU A 39 4.08 -12.80 -0.31
C GLU A 39 4.54 -11.61 -1.17
N ASP A 40 4.02 -11.54 -2.40
CA ASP A 40 4.29 -10.44 -3.31
C ASP A 40 3.49 -9.19 -2.93
N VAL A 41 4.14 -8.03 -3.06
CA VAL A 41 3.54 -6.73 -2.77
C VAL A 41 3.90 -5.74 -3.87
N LEU A 42 2.94 -4.91 -4.27
CA LEU A 42 3.21 -3.77 -5.13
C LEU A 42 3.74 -2.62 -4.26
N MET A 43 4.97 -2.18 -4.54
CA MET A 43 5.56 -0.99 -3.92
C MET A 43 5.47 0.21 -4.87
N VAL A 44 4.91 1.30 -4.39
CA VAL A 44 4.75 2.55 -5.14
C VAL A 44 5.38 3.69 -4.35
N ALA A 45 6.33 4.39 -4.97
CA ALA A 45 6.85 5.63 -4.41
C ALA A 45 6.00 6.81 -4.89
N ASP A 46 5.61 7.69 -3.98
CA ASP A 46 5.11 9.02 -4.29
C ASP A 46 6.15 10.05 -3.82
N PRO A 47 7.05 10.50 -4.71
CA PRO A 47 8.09 11.48 -4.36
C PRO A 47 7.52 12.84 -3.98
N MET A 48 6.34 13.21 -4.50
CA MET A 48 5.72 14.51 -4.23
C MET A 48 5.24 14.60 -2.79
N ARG A 49 4.75 13.47 -2.25
CA ARG A 49 4.35 13.36 -0.85
C ARG A 49 5.45 12.83 0.06
N GLY A 50 6.58 12.40 -0.53
CA GLY A 50 7.68 11.80 0.19
C GLY A 50 7.29 10.49 0.89
N VAL A 51 6.39 9.69 0.31
CA VAL A 51 5.93 8.42 0.91
C VAL A 51 6.21 7.23 0.01
N LEU A 52 6.33 6.06 0.63
CA LEU A 52 6.36 4.77 -0.05
C LEU A 52 5.14 3.96 0.40
N VAL A 53 4.34 3.52 -0.55
CA VAL A 53 3.13 2.73 -0.29
C VAL A 53 3.39 1.28 -0.68
N ALA A 54 3.04 0.35 0.22
CA ALA A 54 3.03 -1.07 -0.05
C ALA A 54 1.60 -1.58 -0.10
N HIS A 55 1.21 -2.13 -1.25
CA HIS A 55 -0.09 -2.75 -1.47
C HIS A 55 0.07 -4.27 -1.53
N PRO A 56 -0.49 -5.02 -0.56
CA PRO A 56 -0.72 -6.44 -0.74
C PRO A 56 -1.57 -6.68 -2.00
N LEU A 57 -1.31 -7.75 -2.76
CA LEU A 57 -2.05 -8.02 -4.00
C LEU A 57 -3.57 -8.15 -3.76
N HIS A 58 -3.97 -8.81 -2.67
CA HIS A 58 -5.38 -8.91 -2.30
C HIS A 58 -6.04 -7.56 -1.97
N ALA A 59 -5.25 -6.57 -1.53
CA ALA A 59 -5.73 -5.21 -1.29
C ALA A 59 -5.77 -4.41 -2.60
N LEU A 60 -4.82 -4.66 -3.50
CA LEU A 60 -4.81 -4.10 -4.85
C LEU A 60 -6.03 -4.55 -5.64
N ASP A 61 -6.39 -5.83 -5.58
CA ASP A 61 -7.59 -6.38 -6.24
C ASP A 61 -8.86 -5.65 -5.77
N ALA A 62 -9.00 -5.46 -4.45
CA ALA A 62 -10.13 -4.74 -3.89
C ALA A 62 -10.16 -3.26 -4.32
N LEU A 63 -9.00 -2.61 -4.40
CA LEU A 63 -8.88 -1.22 -4.86
C LEU A 63 -9.25 -1.08 -6.34
N ILE A 64 -8.77 -1.99 -7.19
CA ILE A 64 -9.06 -2.00 -8.62
C ILE A 64 -10.56 -2.26 -8.86
N LEU A 65 -11.12 -3.26 -8.18
CA LEU A 65 -12.56 -3.55 -8.27
C LEU A 65 -13.41 -2.37 -7.77
N GLY A 66 -13.03 -1.75 -6.65
CA GLY A 66 -13.71 -0.58 -6.12
C GLY A 66 -13.64 0.62 -7.07
N TYR A 67 -12.48 0.84 -7.70
CA TYR A 67 -12.30 1.89 -8.70
C TYR A 67 -13.14 1.65 -9.96
N HIS A 68 -13.17 0.43 -10.49
CA HIS A 68 -14.02 0.12 -11.63
C HIS A 68 -15.51 0.18 -11.28
N ALA A 69 -15.91 -0.22 -10.07
CA ALA A 69 -17.28 -0.06 -9.61
C ALA A 69 -17.68 1.42 -9.51
N SER A 70 -16.80 2.31 -9.04
CA SER A 70 -17.09 3.74 -8.98
C SER A 70 -17.18 4.38 -10.36
N LEU A 71 -16.42 3.89 -11.33
CA LEU A 71 -16.54 4.30 -12.74
C LEU A 71 -17.82 3.78 -13.39
N ALA A 72 -18.18 2.51 -13.14
CA ALA A 72 -19.37 1.88 -13.71
C ALA A 72 -20.69 2.42 -13.11
N GLY A 73 -20.66 2.93 -11.88
CA GLY A 73 -21.78 3.67 -11.28
C GLY A 73 -21.90 5.13 -11.77
N GLY A 74 -21.05 5.56 -12.69
CA GLY A 74 -20.90 6.94 -13.17
C GLY A 74 -21.70 7.30 -14.44
N GLU A 75 -22.86 6.69 -14.66
CA GLU A 75 -23.87 7.16 -15.63
C GLU A 75 -25.28 6.74 -15.21
N ASN A 76 -25.79 7.34 -14.13
CA ASN A 76 -27.24 7.44 -13.91
C ASN A 76 -27.51 8.84 -13.37
N SER A 77 -27.43 9.82 -14.26
CA SER A 77 -28.05 11.14 -14.08
C SER A 77 -28.77 11.44 -15.39
N ASP A 78 -30.06 11.77 -15.26
CA ASP A 78 -31.10 11.96 -16.29
C ASP A 78 -31.67 10.73 -16.99
N GLN A 79 -32.78 10.21 -16.43
CA GLN A 79 -34.10 10.29 -17.09
C GLN A 79 -35.24 10.17 -16.07
#